data_AF-A0A6A7KAB9-F1
#
_entry.id   AF-A0A6A7KAB9-F1
#
_cell.length_a   1.000
_cell.length_b   1.000
_cell.length_c   1.000
_cell.angle_alpha   90.00
_cell.angle_beta   90.00
_cell.angle_gamma   90.00
#
_symmetry.space_group_name_H-M   'P 1'
#
loop_
_entity.id
_entity.type
_entity.pdbx_description
1 polymer ?
#
loop_
_entity_poly.entity_id
_entity_poly.type
_entity_poly.pdbx_seq_one_letter_code
_entity_poly.pdbx_strand_id
1 'polypeptide(L)'
;MFKGERITLQPGQLLAGRKSIASFLKVNENKVQRMLKSFEIEQQIKQQTSNQNRLISILNWTLYQSSEQQSEQQVNNKRTTSEQQVNTNKNVKNIENVKNDKNYKYIVEYLNQKTGKSFSTKTKSTTAKIHARLEEGFTVDDFKKVIDIKTSEWLSDANMQKYLRPETLFGNKFESYLNQKLKTQQQSSNPFLEMLKDEMVKGEHDE
;
A
#
# COMPACT_ATOMS: atom_id res chain seq x y z
N MET A 1 -8.14 31.59 -5.38
CA MET A 1 -7.55 32.15 -4.15
C MET A 1 -7.56 31.07 -3.07
N PHE A 2 -6.44 30.83 -2.40
CA PHE A 2 -6.33 29.96 -1.22
C PHE A 2 -5.56 30.74 -0.16
N LYS A 3 -6.07 30.81 1.08
CA LYS A 3 -5.49 31.62 2.17
C LYS A 3 -5.21 33.10 1.81
N GLY A 4 -6.03 33.69 0.93
CA GLY A 4 -5.88 35.09 0.50
C GLY A 4 -4.92 35.31 -0.68
N GLU A 5 -4.23 34.27 -1.15
CA GLU A 5 -3.28 34.35 -2.25
C GLU A 5 -3.80 33.67 -3.54
N ARG A 6 -3.39 34.20 -4.70
CA ARG A 6 -3.61 33.53 -5.98
C ARG A 6 -2.64 32.36 -6.08
N ILE A 7 -3.17 31.15 -6.16
CA ILE A 7 -2.40 29.93 -6.32
C ILE A 7 -2.60 29.36 -7.73
N THR A 8 -1.54 28.80 -8.30
CA THR A 8 -1.60 27.96 -9.50
C THR A 8 -1.65 26.50 -9.06
N LEU A 9 -2.69 25.77 -9.49
CA LEU A 9 -2.84 24.36 -9.14
C LEU A 9 -1.92 23.49 -10.00
N GLN A 10 -1.22 22.55 -9.36
CA GLN A 10 -0.44 21.55 -10.06
C GLN A 10 -1.34 20.38 -10.52
N PRO A 11 -0.93 19.61 -11.54
CA PRO A 11 -1.65 18.40 -11.94
C PRO A 11 -1.90 17.46 -10.75
N GLY A 12 -3.14 17.02 -10.59
CA GLY A 12 -3.58 16.20 -9.44
C GLY A 12 -3.97 17.00 -8.20
N GLN A 13 -3.95 18.34 -8.25
CA GLN A 13 -4.47 19.19 -7.19
C GLN A 13 -5.85 19.75 -7.54
N LEU A 14 -6.72 19.81 -6.54
CA LEU A 14 -8.06 20.38 -6.62
C LEU A 14 -8.27 21.37 -5.48
N LEU A 15 -8.77 22.56 -5.82
CA LEU A 15 -9.22 23.53 -4.84
C LEU A 15 -10.73 23.41 -4.69
N ALA A 16 -11.21 22.85 -3.57
CA ALA A 16 -12.62 22.62 -3.36
C ALA A 16 -13.05 22.83 -1.90
N GLY A 17 -14.26 23.34 -1.71
CA GLY A 17 -14.88 23.46 -0.41
C GLY A 17 -15.71 22.23 -0.06
N ARG A 18 -15.91 21.99 1.24
CA ARG A 18 -16.80 20.91 1.71
C ARG A 18 -18.23 21.09 1.18
N LYS A 19 -18.73 22.33 1.15
CA LYS A 19 -20.06 22.71 0.62
C LYS A 19 -20.19 22.42 -0.87
N SER A 20 -19.18 22.78 -1.67
CA SER A 20 -19.21 22.55 -3.12
C SER A 20 -19.18 21.06 -3.44
N ILE A 21 -18.37 20.27 -2.72
CA ILE A 21 -18.33 18.81 -2.87
C ILE A 21 -19.65 18.17 -2.43
N ALA A 22 -20.23 18.64 -1.32
CA ALA A 22 -21.51 18.15 -0.81
C ALA A 22 -22.65 18.38 -1.81
N SER A 23 -22.72 19.59 -2.37
CA SER A 23 -23.70 19.95 -3.40
C SER A 23 -23.53 19.11 -4.67
N PHE A 24 -22.29 18.97 -5.14
CA PHE A 24 -21.98 18.18 -6.34
C PHE A 24 -22.33 16.69 -6.18
N LEU A 25 -21.97 16.10 -5.05
CA LEU A 25 -22.23 14.68 -4.76
C LEU A 25 -23.64 14.42 -4.20
N LYS A 26 -24.43 15.47 -3.96
CA LYS A 26 -25.74 15.40 -3.27
C LYS A 26 -25.68 14.62 -1.95
N VAL A 27 -24.62 14.83 -1.17
CA VAL A 27 -24.44 14.20 0.15
C VAL A 27 -24.25 15.25 1.23
N ASN A 28 -24.49 14.86 2.49
CA ASN A 28 -24.30 15.74 3.63
C ASN A 28 -22.83 16.18 3.77
N GLU A 29 -22.60 17.45 4.10
CA GLU A 29 -21.26 18.01 4.37
C GLU A 29 -20.44 17.18 5.37
N ASN A 30 -21.08 16.62 6.41
CA ASN A 30 -20.41 15.75 7.38
C ASN A 30 -19.95 14.44 6.76
N LYS A 31 -20.71 13.90 5.80
CA LYS A 31 -20.31 12.71 5.05
C LYS A 31 -19.10 13.01 4.17
N VAL A 32 -19.07 14.18 3.51
CA VAL A 32 -17.89 14.66 2.77
C VAL A 32 -16.67 14.77 3.69
N GLN A 33 -16.84 15.34 4.88
CA GLN A 33 -15.77 15.47 5.87
C GLN A 33 -15.19 14.11 6.27
N ARG A 34 -16.05 13.11 6.52
CA ARG A 34 -15.64 11.75 6.86
C ARG A 34 -14.88 11.09 5.71
N MET A 35 -15.40 11.19 4.48
CA MET A 35 -14.73 10.65 3.29
C MET A 35 -13.35 11.27 3.08
N LEU A 36 -13.23 12.59 3.15
CA LEU A 36 -11.94 13.27 2.98
C LEU A 36 -10.93 12.88 4.08
N LYS A 37 -11.39 12.70 5.32
CA LYS A 37 -10.52 12.19 6.41
C LYS A 37 -10.08 10.75 6.15
N SER A 38 -10.99 9.88 5.71
CA SER A 38 -10.65 8.50 5.37
C SER A 38 -9.61 8.43 4.25
N PHE A 39 -9.78 9.18 3.16
CA PHE A 39 -8.82 9.22 2.06
C PHE A 39 -7.45 9.78 2.45
N GLU A 40 -7.41 10.69 3.43
CA GLU A 40 -6.16 11.19 3.99
C GLU A 40 -5.45 10.13 4.85
N ILE A 41 -6.20 9.42 5.71
CA ILE A 41 -5.67 8.32 6.53
C ILE A 41 -5.14 7.19 5.62
N GLU A 42 -5.88 6.87 4.55
CA GLU A 42 -5.51 5.87 3.55
C GLU A 42 -4.37 6.33 2.61
N GLN A 43 -3.76 7.49 2.85
CA GLN A 43 -2.67 8.05 2.04
C GLN A 43 -3.01 8.18 0.54
N GLN A 44 -4.30 8.36 0.20
CA GLN A 44 -4.77 8.57 -1.17
C GLN A 44 -4.76 10.05 -1.55
N ILE A 45 -4.97 10.93 -0.56
CA ILE A 45 -4.92 12.37 -0.74
C ILE A 45 -4.12 13.02 0.39
N LYS A 46 -3.57 14.19 0.11
CA LYS A 46 -3.21 15.19 1.14
C LYS A 46 -4.20 16.33 1.06
N GLN A 47 -4.64 16.86 2.19
CA GLN A 47 -5.48 18.04 2.20
C GLN A 47 -4.90 19.14 3.09
N GLN A 48 -5.03 20.38 2.64
CA GLN A 48 -4.77 21.57 3.44
C GLN A 48 -6.04 22.39 3.57
N THR A 49 -6.39 22.78 4.79
CA THR A 49 -7.59 23.55 5.06
C THR A 49 -7.30 25.06 5.09
N SER A 50 -8.28 25.83 4.63
CA SER A 50 -8.39 27.27 4.86
C SER A 50 -9.77 27.57 5.45
N ASN A 51 -9.98 28.82 5.85
CA ASN A 51 -11.26 29.36 6.30
C ASN A 51 -12.42 29.22 5.29
N GLN A 52 -12.14 29.15 3.99
CA GLN A 52 -13.16 29.15 2.93
C GLN A 52 -13.18 27.86 2.10
N ASN A 53 -12.02 27.27 1.85
CA ASN A 53 -11.82 26.17 0.92
C ASN A 53 -10.68 25.26 1.38
N ARG A 54 -10.49 24.14 0.66
CA ARG A 54 -9.41 23.19 0.90
C ARG A 54 -8.63 22.95 -0.37
N LEU A 55 -7.31 22.86 -0.23
CA LEU A 55 -6.44 22.35 -1.28
C LEU A 55 -6.30 20.84 -1.08
N ILE A 56 -6.80 20.06 -2.02
CA ILE A 56 -6.72 18.60 -2.02
C ILE A 56 -5.69 18.20 -3.08
N SER A 57 -4.70 17.39 -2.71
CA SER A 57 -3.68 16.85 -3.62
C SER A 57 -3.83 15.35 -3.68
N ILE A 58 -4.03 14.79 -4.86
CA ILE A 58 -4.07 13.34 -5.08
C ILE A 58 -2.65 12.81 -4.96
N LEU A 59 -2.42 11.88 -4.03
CA LEU A 59 -1.14 11.19 -3.92
C LEU A 59 -1.04 10.14 -5.03
N ASN A 60 0.16 9.98 -5.60
CA ASN A 60 0.42 9.10 -6.75
C ASN A 60 -0.29 9.50 -8.06
N TRP A 61 -0.64 10.79 -8.24
CA TRP A 61 -1.26 11.32 -9.46
C TRP A 61 -0.55 10.90 -10.77
N THR A 62 0.78 10.86 -10.77
CA THR A 62 1.60 10.45 -11.92
C THR A 62 1.39 9.00 -12.35
N LEU A 63 0.99 8.11 -11.44
CA LEU A 63 0.66 6.70 -11.74
C LEU A 63 -0.71 6.56 -12.41
N TYR A 64 -1.64 7.48 -12.13
CA TYR A 64 -2.96 7.48 -12.77
C TYR A 64 -2.86 7.98 -14.22
N GLN A 65 -2.02 8.99 -14.47
CA GLN A 65 -1.77 9.56 -15.80
C GLN A 65 -1.01 8.62 -16.75
N SER A 66 -0.14 7.74 -16.23
CA SER A 66 0.60 6.78 -17.07
C SER A 66 -0.20 5.54 -17.46
N SER A 67 -1.43 5.37 -16.95
CA SER A 67 -2.34 4.29 -17.34
C SER A 67 -3.40 4.66 -18.40
N GLU A 68 -3.50 5.95 -18.79
CA GLU A 68 -4.57 6.46 -19.67
C GLU A 68 -4.23 6.41 -21.18
N GLN A 69 -3.09 5.89 -21.60
CA GLN A 69 -2.71 5.84 -23.03
C GLN A 69 -3.19 4.58 -23.78
N GLN A 70 -4.01 3.69 -23.20
CA GLN A 70 -4.45 2.47 -23.92
C GLN A 70 -5.95 2.15 -23.95
N SER A 71 -6.87 3.01 -23.45
CA SER A 71 -8.31 2.66 -23.53
C SER A 71 -9.30 3.79 -23.81
N GLU A 72 -8.87 4.96 -24.30
CA GLU A 72 -9.82 6.06 -24.63
C GLU A 72 -10.27 6.13 -26.09
N GLN A 73 -9.80 5.25 -26.98
CA GLN A 73 -10.37 5.16 -28.33
C GLN A 73 -11.45 4.08 -28.40
N GLN A 74 -12.59 4.33 -27.74
CA GLN A 74 -13.91 3.85 -28.19
C GLN A 74 -15.04 4.45 -27.34
N VAL A 75 -15.19 5.76 -27.40
CA VAL A 75 -16.50 6.39 -27.18
C VAL A 75 -16.95 7.00 -28.48
N ASN A 76 -18.09 6.52 -28.99
CA ASN A 76 -19.22 7.34 -29.43
C ASN A 76 -20.15 6.53 -30.34
N ASN A 77 -21.31 6.08 -29.83
CA ASN A 77 -22.59 6.46 -30.43
C ASN A 77 -23.75 6.04 -29.50
N LYS A 78 -24.56 7.02 -29.10
CA LYS A 78 -25.95 6.90 -28.59
C LYS A 78 -26.15 6.12 -27.28
N ARG A 79 -26.72 6.79 -26.26
CA ARG A 79 -28.16 6.67 -25.90
C ARG A 79 -28.46 7.23 -24.50
N THR A 80 -29.05 8.42 -24.49
CA THR A 80 -30.16 8.95 -23.66
C THR A 80 -30.35 8.54 -22.18
N THR A 81 -30.20 9.53 -21.30
CA THR A 81 -31.16 10.01 -20.27
C THR A 81 -32.33 9.09 -19.85
N SER A 82 -32.11 8.12 -18.95
CA SER A 82 -33.07 7.65 -17.91
C SER A 82 -32.59 6.35 -17.24
N GLU A 83 -31.42 6.33 -16.60
CA GLU A 83 -30.95 5.14 -15.85
C GLU A 83 -30.23 5.50 -14.54
N GLN A 84 -30.70 6.54 -13.84
CA GLN A 84 -29.99 7.08 -12.68
C GLN A 84 -30.33 6.44 -11.31
N GLN A 85 -31.00 5.28 -11.25
CA GLN A 85 -31.41 4.69 -9.96
C GLN A 85 -30.89 3.29 -9.60
N VAL A 86 -30.00 2.66 -10.39
CA VAL A 86 -29.45 1.32 -10.06
C VAL A 86 -27.91 1.24 -10.00
N ASN A 87 -27.19 2.36 -10.05
CA ASN A 87 -25.74 2.36 -10.26
C ASN A 87 -24.84 2.47 -9.01
N THR A 88 -25.39 2.54 -7.80
CA THR A 88 -24.54 2.69 -6.60
C THR A 88 -23.89 1.37 -6.17
N ASN A 89 -24.55 0.22 -6.35
CA ASN A 89 -24.02 -1.08 -5.88
C ASN A 89 -23.02 -1.72 -6.87
N LYS A 90 -23.12 -1.42 -8.17
CA LYS A 90 -22.22 -1.98 -9.18
C LYS A 90 -20.87 -1.26 -9.21
N ASN A 91 -20.86 0.05 -8.97
CA ASN A 91 -19.64 0.86 -8.97
C ASN A 91 -18.74 0.56 -7.76
N VAL A 92 -19.30 0.41 -6.55
CA VAL A 92 -18.52 0.08 -5.33
C VAL A 92 -17.81 -1.27 -5.46
N LYS A 93 -18.51 -2.31 -5.91
CA LYS A 93 -17.90 -3.62 -6.17
C LYS A 93 -16.79 -3.56 -7.22
N ASN A 94 -16.94 -2.73 -8.24
CA ASN A 94 -15.93 -2.57 -9.28
C ASN A 94 -14.67 -1.86 -8.74
N ILE A 95 -14.84 -0.85 -7.88
CA ILE A 95 -13.74 -0.12 -7.22
C ILE A 95 -12.99 -1.03 -6.25
N GLU A 96 -13.69 -1.82 -5.43
CA GLU A 96 -13.08 -2.79 -4.49
C GLU A 96 -12.29 -3.86 -5.24
N ASN A 97 -12.83 -4.40 -6.33
CA ASN A 97 -12.13 -5.38 -7.17
C ASN A 97 -10.85 -4.78 -7.79
N VAL A 98 -10.88 -3.55 -8.28
CA VAL A 98 -9.71 -2.87 -8.84
C VAL A 98 -8.66 -2.53 -7.77
N LYS A 99 -9.08 -2.13 -6.56
CA LYS A 99 -8.17 -1.89 -5.41
C LYS A 99 -7.50 -3.19 -4.97
N ASN A 100 -8.26 -4.27 -4.88
CA ASN A 100 -7.77 -5.59 -4.49
C ASN A 100 -6.77 -6.15 -5.52
N ASP A 101 -7.05 -6.00 -6.82
CA ASP A 101 -6.12 -6.46 -7.87
C ASP A 101 -4.76 -5.74 -7.80
N LYS A 102 -4.76 -4.42 -7.53
CA LYS A 102 -3.53 -3.65 -7.29
C LYS A 102 -2.80 -4.11 -6.04
N ASN A 103 -3.50 -4.33 -4.92
CA ASN A 103 -2.91 -4.81 -3.68
C ASN A 103 -2.27 -6.20 -3.87
N TYR A 104 -2.93 -7.11 -4.60
CA TYR A 104 -2.38 -8.41 -4.93
C TYR A 104 -1.08 -8.28 -5.71
N LYS A 105 -1.06 -7.42 -6.73
CA LYS A 105 0.13 -7.16 -7.54
C LYS A 105 1.29 -6.68 -6.67
N TYR A 106 1.08 -5.66 -5.85
CA TYR A 106 2.15 -5.09 -5.01
C TYR A 106 2.71 -6.10 -4.01
N ILE A 107 1.85 -6.89 -3.35
CA ILE A 107 2.27 -7.88 -2.36
C ILE A 107 3.09 -9.00 -3.03
N VAL A 108 2.60 -9.51 -4.17
CA VAL A 108 3.27 -10.59 -4.91
C VAL A 108 4.59 -10.12 -5.51
N GLU A 109 4.62 -8.92 -6.10
CA GLU A 109 5.83 -8.32 -6.67
C GLU A 109 6.91 -8.10 -5.60
N TYR A 110 6.53 -7.62 -4.41
CA TYR A 110 7.47 -7.46 -3.29
C TYR A 110 8.02 -8.80 -2.79
N LEU A 111 7.16 -9.83 -2.66
CA LEU A 111 7.60 -11.18 -2.30
C LEU A 111 8.60 -11.74 -3.31
N ASN A 112 8.31 -11.58 -4.61
CA ASN A 112 9.18 -12.01 -5.70
C ASN A 112 10.53 -11.29 -5.65
N GLN A 113 10.52 -9.97 -5.47
CA GLN A 113 11.72 -9.16 -5.34
C GLN A 113 12.60 -9.62 -4.17
N LYS A 114 12.01 -9.92 -3.00
CA LYS A 114 12.76 -10.31 -1.79
C LYS A 114 13.26 -11.75 -1.81
N THR A 115 12.63 -12.62 -2.59
CA THR A 115 12.95 -14.06 -2.61
C THR A 115 13.65 -14.53 -3.89
N GLY A 116 13.69 -13.69 -4.93
CA GLY A 116 14.15 -14.08 -6.26
C GLY A 116 13.22 -15.07 -6.97
N LYS A 117 11.98 -15.23 -6.48
CA LYS A 117 10.98 -16.16 -7.04
C LYS A 117 10.00 -15.44 -7.97
N SER A 118 9.16 -16.20 -8.65
CA SER A 118 8.21 -15.71 -9.67
C SER A 118 6.77 -16.17 -9.40
N PHE A 119 6.22 -15.85 -8.23
CA PHE A 119 4.81 -16.08 -7.92
C PHE A 119 3.90 -15.17 -8.77
N SER A 120 2.67 -15.62 -9.02
CA SER A 120 1.73 -14.94 -9.92
C SER A 120 0.41 -14.62 -9.22
N THR A 121 -0.11 -13.41 -9.46
CA THR A 121 -1.46 -13.01 -9.05
C THR A 121 -2.56 -13.77 -9.82
N LYS A 122 -2.22 -14.45 -10.91
CA LYS A 122 -3.18 -15.29 -11.64
C LYS A 122 -3.56 -16.56 -10.88
N THR A 123 -2.72 -16.98 -9.93
CA THR A 123 -2.93 -18.23 -9.18
C THR A 123 -3.90 -18.02 -8.04
N LYS A 124 -5.05 -18.72 -8.10
CA LYS A 124 -6.11 -18.66 -7.07
C LYS A 124 -5.61 -18.91 -5.66
N SER A 125 -4.68 -19.86 -5.46
CA SER A 125 -4.10 -20.13 -4.14
C SER A 125 -3.40 -18.89 -3.56
N THR A 126 -2.67 -18.15 -4.38
CA THR A 126 -1.94 -16.93 -3.94
C THR A 126 -2.90 -15.79 -3.63
N THR A 127 -3.83 -15.50 -4.53
CA THR A 127 -4.80 -14.41 -4.34
C THR A 127 -5.78 -14.69 -3.22
N ALA A 128 -6.23 -15.94 -3.04
CA ALA A 128 -7.13 -16.29 -1.94
C ALA A 128 -6.51 -16.03 -0.56
N LYS A 129 -5.22 -16.35 -0.38
CA LYS A 129 -4.54 -16.09 0.89
C LYS A 129 -4.39 -14.60 1.17
N ILE A 130 -4.08 -13.81 0.15
CA ILE A 130 -3.95 -12.36 0.29
C ILE A 130 -5.32 -11.72 0.54
N HIS A 131 -6.34 -12.10 -0.24
CA HIS A 131 -7.72 -11.64 -0.08
C HIS A 131 -8.23 -11.90 1.34
N ALA A 132 -8.02 -13.11 1.88
CA ALA A 132 -8.48 -13.45 3.21
C ALA A 132 -7.93 -12.48 4.28
N ARG A 133 -6.64 -12.12 4.21
CA ARG A 133 -6.03 -11.20 5.18
C ARG A 133 -6.45 -9.73 4.96
N LEU A 134 -6.68 -9.32 3.71
CA LEU A 134 -7.22 -7.97 3.45
C LEU A 134 -8.65 -7.82 4.02
N GLU A 135 -9.49 -8.85 3.91
CA GLU A 135 -10.84 -8.87 4.52
C GLU A 135 -10.81 -8.88 6.04
N GLU A 136 -9.78 -9.50 6.64
CA GLU A 136 -9.52 -9.45 8.09
C GLU A 136 -9.02 -8.07 8.56
N GLY A 137 -8.74 -7.13 7.63
CA GLY A 137 -8.34 -5.76 7.93
C GLY A 137 -6.84 -5.50 7.92
N PHE A 138 -6.01 -6.48 7.53
CA PHE A 138 -4.58 -6.28 7.41
C PHE A 138 -4.23 -5.42 6.19
N THR A 139 -3.20 -4.58 6.33
CA THR A 139 -2.76 -3.64 5.30
C THR A 139 -1.67 -4.22 4.43
N VAL A 140 -1.45 -3.67 3.22
CA VAL A 140 -0.33 -4.07 2.34
C VAL A 140 1.02 -3.98 3.05
N ASP A 141 1.21 -3.02 3.96
CA ASP A 141 2.46 -2.89 4.71
C ASP A 141 2.64 -3.99 5.76
N ASP A 142 1.55 -4.53 6.32
CA ASP A 142 1.62 -5.72 7.19
C ASP A 142 2.14 -6.94 6.42
N PHE A 143 1.71 -7.11 5.16
CA PHE A 143 2.27 -8.17 4.31
C PHE A 143 3.74 -7.97 4.04
N LYS A 144 4.17 -6.74 3.70
CA LYS A 144 5.59 -6.42 3.50
C LYS A 144 6.41 -6.72 4.74
N LYS A 145 5.90 -6.34 5.92
CA LYS A 145 6.56 -6.61 7.20
C LYS A 145 6.72 -8.11 7.46
N VAL A 146 5.69 -8.92 7.21
CA VAL A 146 5.78 -10.39 7.32
C VAL A 146 6.82 -10.96 6.33
N ILE A 147 6.83 -10.45 5.08
CA ILE A 147 7.82 -10.84 4.07
C ILE A 147 9.24 -10.50 4.56
N ASP A 148 9.48 -9.29 5.06
CA ASP A 148 10.80 -8.86 5.54
C ASP A 148 11.26 -9.69 6.74
N ILE A 149 10.37 -9.93 7.72
CA ILE A 149 10.67 -10.77 8.88
C ILE A 149 11.06 -12.18 8.42
N LYS A 150 10.25 -12.82 7.58
CA LYS A 150 10.48 -14.21 7.21
C LYS A 150 11.59 -14.40 6.20
N THR A 151 11.79 -13.46 5.29
CA THR A 151 12.96 -13.51 4.39
C THR A 151 14.24 -13.34 5.19
N SER A 152 14.30 -12.45 6.18
CA SER A 152 15.49 -12.35 7.05
C SER A 152 15.79 -13.65 7.81
N GLU A 153 14.77 -14.39 8.23
CA GLU A 153 14.93 -15.64 9.00
C GLU A 153 15.21 -16.87 8.13
N TRP A 154 14.54 -16.97 6.97
CA TRP A 154 14.49 -18.22 6.20
C TRP A 154 15.21 -18.16 4.85
N LEU A 155 15.54 -16.98 4.32
CA LEU A 155 16.15 -16.89 2.98
C LEU A 155 17.55 -17.49 2.94
N SER A 156 18.31 -17.35 4.03
CA SER A 156 19.67 -17.90 4.15
C SER A 156 19.70 -19.36 4.64
N ASP A 157 18.56 -19.91 5.07
CA ASP A 157 18.46 -21.28 5.54
C ASP A 157 17.99 -22.20 4.39
N ALA A 158 18.86 -23.11 3.98
CA ALA A 158 18.64 -24.01 2.84
C ALA A 158 17.37 -24.88 3.00
N ASN A 159 16.98 -25.22 4.22
CA ASN A 159 15.79 -26.02 4.51
C ASN A 159 14.53 -25.17 4.59
N MET A 160 14.65 -23.92 5.05
CA MET A 160 13.51 -23.05 5.31
C MET A 160 13.12 -22.17 4.12
N GLN A 161 14.04 -21.83 3.22
CA GLN A 161 13.77 -20.97 2.06
C GLN A 161 12.63 -21.47 1.16
N LYS A 162 12.37 -22.78 1.13
CA LYS A 162 11.27 -23.38 0.36
C LYS A 162 9.88 -22.96 0.87
N TYR A 163 9.78 -22.54 2.13
CA TYR A 163 8.55 -22.06 2.77
C TYR A 163 8.30 -20.56 2.58
N LEU A 164 9.21 -19.83 1.92
CA LEU A 164 8.97 -18.46 1.47
C LEU A 164 8.03 -18.47 0.26
N ARG A 165 6.74 -18.70 0.52
CA ARG A 165 5.66 -18.76 -0.48
C ARG A 165 4.34 -18.22 0.12
N PRO A 166 3.40 -17.72 -0.71
CA PRO A 166 2.16 -17.10 -0.22
C PRO A 166 1.35 -17.99 0.73
N GLU A 167 1.26 -19.30 0.46
CA GLU A 167 0.50 -20.24 1.29
C GLU A 167 0.98 -20.30 2.73
N THR A 168 2.29 -20.23 2.93
CA THR A 168 2.92 -20.35 4.25
C THR A 168 2.97 -19.00 4.94
N LEU A 169 3.38 -17.95 4.23
CA LEU A 169 3.51 -16.61 4.79
C LEU A 169 2.16 -15.99 5.17
N PHE A 170 1.13 -16.20 4.34
CA PHE A 170 -0.21 -15.60 4.50
C PHE A 170 -1.24 -16.63 4.98
N GLY A 171 -0.76 -17.74 5.54
CA GLY A 171 -1.55 -18.77 6.19
C GLY A 171 -2.09 -18.33 7.56
N ASN A 172 -2.58 -19.30 8.32
CA ASN A 172 -3.13 -19.11 9.67
C ASN A 172 -2.15 -18.48 10.69
N LYS A 173 -0.84 -18.50 10.42
CA LYS A 173 0.19 -17.91 11.28
C LYS A 173 0.54 -16.46 10.93
N PHE A 174 -0.19 -15.81 10.02
CA PHE A 174 0.11 -14.47 9.52
C PHE A 174 0.30 -13.43 10.65
N GLU A 175 -0.68 -13.29 11.54
CA GLU A 175 -0.62 -12.34 12.66
C GLU A 175 0.53 -12.66 13.62
N SER A 176 0.79 -13.94 13.87
CA SER A 176 1.93 -14.37 14.68
C SER A 176 3.26 -13.95 14.04
N TYR A 177 3.40 -14.07 12.72
CA TYR A 177 4.59 -13.60 12.00
C TYR A 177 4.70 -12.08 12.00
N LEU A 178 3.59 -11.35 11.88
CA LEU A 178 3.55 -9.89 11.89
C LEU A 178 4.05 -9.29 13.22
N ASN A 179 3.75 -10.00 14.30
CA ASN A 179 4.13 -9.63 15.67
C ASN A 179 5.47 -10.24 16.12
N GLN A 180 6.12 -11.04 15.27
CA GLN A 180 7.42 -11.62 15.58
C GLN A 180 8.48 -10.52 15.62
N LYS A 181 9.27 -10.47 16.70
CA LYS A 181 10.45 -9.59 16.76
C LYS A 181 11.46 -10.09 15.73
N LEU A 182 12.04 -9.18 14.96
CA LEU A 182 13.23 -9.49 14.18
C LEU A 182 14.24 -10.07 15.16
N LYS A 183 14.70 -11.30 14.91
CA LYS A 183 15.89 -11.79 15.58
C LYS A 183 17.01 -10.90 15.06
N THR A 184 17.34 -9.83 15.79
CA THR A 184 18.72 -9.36 15.82
C THR A 184 19.51 -10.64 16.05
N GLN A 185 20.36 -10.99 15.10
CA GLN A 185 21.31 -12.07 15.33
C GLN A 185 21.87 -11.78 16.71
N GLN A 186 21.59 -12.66 17.67
CA GLN A 186 22.51 -12.77 18.78
C GLN A 186 23.82 -12.93 18.06
N GLN A 187 24.70 -11.93 18.21
CA GLN A 187 26.09 -12.14 17.91
C GLN A 187 26.39 -13.46 18.60
N SER A 188 26.52 -14.52 17.80
CA SER A 188 27.45 -15.55 18.17
C SER A 188 28.77 -14.80 18.23
N SER A 189 29.04 -14.17 19.38
CA SER A 189 30.40 -13.85 19.78
C SER A 189 31.04 -15.22 19.84
N ASN A 190 31.55 -15.66 18.68
CA ASN A 190 32.52 -16.72 18.63
C ASN A 190 33.61 -16.21 19.58
N PRO A 191 33.84 -16.87 20.73
CA PRO A 191 34.74 -16.33 21.75
C PRO A 191 36.13 -16.01 21.17
N PHE A 192 36.50 -16.71 20.10
CA PHE A 192 37.70 -16.48 19.32
C PHE A 192 37.74 -15.12 18.60
N LEU A 193 36.59 -14.65 18.07
CA LEU A 193 36.49 -13.34 17.41
C LEU A 193 36.47 -12.16 18.39
N GLU A 194 35.99 -12.36 19.64
CA GLU A 194 36.14 -11.36 20.70
C GLU A 194 37.59 -11.27 21.18
N MET A 195 38.25 -12.42 21.37
CA MET A 195 39.67 -12.48 21.73
C MET A 195 40.55 -11.76 20.71
N LEU A 196 40.32 -11.98 19.41
CA LEU A 196 41.09 -11.31 18.35
C LEU A 196 40.88 -9.80 18.30
N LYS A 197 39.69 -9.31 18.67
CA LYS A 197 39.41 -7.87 18.73
C LYS A 197 40.13 -7.22 19.90
N ASP A 198 40.10 -7.86 21.07
CA ASP A 198 40.82 -7.38 22.26
C ASP A 198 42.35 -7.38 22.05
N GLU A 199 42.87 -8.33 21.27
CA GLU A 199 44.30 -8.42 20.94
C GLU A 199 44.72 -7.36 19.91
N MET A 200 43.87 -7.05 18.91
CA MET A 200 44.12 -5.94 17.98
C MET A 200 44.06 -4.57 18.64
N VAL A 201 43.20 -4.38 19.66
CA VAL A 201 43.10 -3.10 20.40
C VAL A 201 44.30 -2.84 21.30
N LYS A 202 45.00 -3.89 21.77
CA LYS A 202 46.20 -3.76 22.62
C LYS A 202 47.48 -3.42 21.85
N GLY A 203 47.48 -3.54 20.52
CA GLY A 203 48.65 -3.23 19.69
C GLY A 203 48.82 -1.75 19.31
N GLU A 204 47.87 -0.89 19.64
CA GLU A 204 47.89 0.54 19.24
C GLU A 204 48.22 1.51 20.42
N HIS A 205 48.83 1.04 21.51
CA HIS A 205 49.18 1.89 22.66
C HIS A 205 50.63 1.79 23.15
N ASP A 206 51.52 1.18 22.36
CA ASP A 206 52.96 1.20 22.63
C ASP A 206 53.69 1.88 21.45
N GLU A 207 53.65 3.21 21.40
CA GLU A 207 54.70 4.08 20.84
C GLU A 207 54.61 5.51 21.41
#